data_AF-A0A961NEW2-F1
#
_entry.id   AF-A0A961NEW2-F1
#
_cell.length_a   1.000
_cell.length_b   1.000
_cell.length_c   1.000
_cell.angle_alpha   90.00
_cell.angle_beta   90.00
_cell.angle_gamma   90.00
#
_symmetry.space_group_name_H-M   'P 1'
#
loop_
_entity.id
_entity.type
_entity.pdbx_description
1 polymer ?
#
loop_
_entity_poly.entity_id
_entity_poly.type
_entity_poly.pdbx_seq_one_letter_code
_entity_poly.pdbx_strand_id
1 'polypeptide(L)'
;MRFQTPLVPARLIRRYKRFLADCRLADGREVTAHCPNPGSMLGLAEPGTRIWLEPNDDPRKRLKFGWRLVEHESGPFTGIDTSLPNRALRAALEARQVAPLADYDRVRPEVPYGKASRIDFLLTGDGLPDAYVEVKSVTLCRRPGLAEFPDSVTARGARHLAELSEMARSGHRALMLYLVQRTDCTG
;
A
#
# COMPACT_ATOMS: atom_id res chain seq x y z
N MET A 1 4.93 -2.78 -11.65
CA MET A 1 5.31 -1.35 -11.82
C MET A 1 6.83 -1.27 -11.89
N ARG A 2 7.39 -0.44 -12.78
CA ARG A 2 8.83 -0.18 -12.82
C ARG A 2 9.12 1.11 -12.04
N PHE A 3 10.13 1.10 -11.17
CA PHE A 3 10.62 2.34 -10.53
C PHE A 3 11.26 3.23 -11.59
N GLN A 4 11.12 4.55 -11.44
CA GLN A 4 11.61 5.49 -12.44
C GLN A 4 13.13 5.60 -12.42
N THR A 5 13.71 5.45 -11.22
CA THR A 5 15.16 5.40 -11.03
C THR A 5 15.58 4.09 -10.37
N PRO A 6 16.80 3.60 -10.65
CA PRO A 6 17.34 2.45 -9.95
C PRO A 6 17.36 2.70 -8.44
N LEU A 7 16.84 1.73 -7.68
CA LEU A 7 16.89 1.80 -6.23
C LEU A 7 18.31 1.57 -5.72
N VAL A 8 18.70 2.31 -4.69
CA VAL A 8 19.99 2.15 -4.01
C VAL A 8 19.80 1.41 -2.68
N PRO A 9 20.64 0.41 -2.37
CA PRO A 9 20.55 -0.32 -1.11
C PRO A 9 21.11 0.53 0.04
N ALA A 10 20.48 0.43 1.21
CA ALA A 10 20.92 1.07 2.44
C ALA A 10 20.60 0.20 3.67
N ARG A 11 21.15 0.59 4.82
CA ARG A 11 20.80 0.05 6.14
C ARG A 11 20.01 1.09 6.90
N LEU A 12 18.84 0.70 7.42
CA LEU A 12 18.04 1.58 8.26
C LEU A 12 18.80 1.87 9.57
N ILE A 13 18.91 3.14 9.95
CA ILE A 13 19.39 3.53 11.28
C ILE A 13 18.20 3.66 12.22
N ARG A 14 17.19 4.44 11.79
CA ARG A 14 15.93 4.62 12.54
C ARG A 14 14.84 5.21 11.66
N ARG A 15 13.58 4.91 11.98
CA ARG A 15 12.39 5.63 11.49
C ARG A 15 11.84 6.52 12.60
N TYR A 16 11.47 7.76 12.29
CA TYR A 16 10.97 8.71 13.27
C TYR A 16 10.02 9.73 12.62
N LYS A 17 9.23 10.42 13.46
CA LYS A 17 8.21 11.41 13.02
C LYS A 17 7.30 10.87 11.90
N ARG A 18 7.08 9.55 11.87
CA ARG A 18 6.35 8.75 10.87
C ARG A 18 6.95 8.75 9.46
N PHE A 19 7.39 9.91 8.97
CA PHE A 19 7.74 10.15 7.57
C PHE A 19 9.23 10.33 7.29
N LEU A 20 10.09 10.15 8.30
CA LEU A 20 11.54 10.28 8.17
C LEU A 20 12.23 8.98 8.53
N ALA A 21 13.28 8.65 7.78
CA ALA A 21 14.16 7.55 8.08
C ALA A 21 15.62 7.98 7.88
N ASP A 22 16.45 7.84 8.90
CA ASP A 22 17.90 7.99 8.77
C ASP A 22 18.46 6.64 8.33
N CYS A 23 19.34 6.64 7.34
CA CYS A 23 19.81 5.46 6.64
C CYS A 23 21.30 5.59 6.33
N ARG A 24 22.03 4.46 6.31
CA ARG A 24 23.44 4.41 5.89
C ARG A 24 23.57 3.73 4.54
N LEU A 25 24.14 4.43 3.56
CA LEU A 25 24.43 3.93 2.22
C LEU A 25 25.63 2.98 2.21
N ALA A 26 25.84 2.27 1.11
CA ALA A 26 26.96 1.34 0.94
C ALA A 26 28.34 2.00 1.01
N ASP A 27 28.45 3.27 0.63
CA ASP A 27 29.67 4.08 0.72
C ASP A 27 29.91 4.68 2.12
N GLY A 28 29.07 4.34 3.10
CA GLY A 28 29.17 4.81 4.48
C GLY A 28 28.47 6.15 4.76
N ARG A 29 27.98 6.88 3.74
CA ARG A 29 27.25 8.13 3.96
C ARG A 29 25.93 7.89 4.68
N GLU A 30 25.60 8.79 5.62
CA GLU A 30 24.30 8.84 6.24
C GLU A 30 23.39 9.83 5.47
N VAL A 31 22.17 9.39 5.21
CA VAL A 31 21.15 10.17 4.49
C VAL A 31 19.81 10.08 5.20
N THR A 32 19.00 11.13 5.08
CA THR A 32 17.60 11.09 5.51
C THR A 32 16.69 10.86 4.29
N ALA A 33 15.88 9.82 4.36
CA ALA A 33 14.88 9.46 3.36
C ALA A 33 13.46 9.79 3.84
N HIS A 34 12.58 10.06 2.88
CA HIS A 34 11.14 10.09 3.14
C HIS A 34 10.61 8.66 3.33
N CYS A 35 9.89 8.41 4.43
CA CYS A 35 9.11 7.20 4.62
C CYS A 35 7.65 7.45 4.16
N PRO A 36 7.19 6.82 3.06
CA PRO A 36 5.84 7.03 2.50
C PRO A 36 4.74 6.26 3.23
N ASN A 37 5.03 5.66 4.39
CA ASN A 37 4.08 4.87 5.17
C ASN A 37 3.80 5.57 6.52
N PRO A 38 2.57 6.03 6.79
CA PRO A 38 2.22 6.63 8.07
C PRO A 38 1.88 5.60 9.17
N GLY A 39 1.72 4.32 8.82
CA GLY A 39 1.29 3.23 9.71
C GLY A 39 2.36 2.79 10.71
N SER A 40 2.07 1.74 11.49
CA SER A 40 3.00 1.26 12.51
C SER A 40 4.27 0.72 11.88
N MET A 41 4.17 0.11 10.69
CA MET A 41 5.25 -0.62 10.03
C MET A 41 5.84 -1.69 10.96
N LEU A 42 4.98 -2.35 11.74
CA LEU A 42 5.37 -3.38 12.69
C LEU A 42 6.19 -4.47 11.98
N GLY A 43 7.41 -4.71 12.47
CA GLY A 43 8.35 -5.69 11.90
C GLY A 43 9.03 -5.26 10.59
N LEU A 44 8.91 -3.99 10.16
CA LEU A 44 9.49 -3.49 8.90
C LEU A 44 10.51 -2.36 9.11
N ALA A 45 10.65 -1.84 10.33
CA ALA A 45 11.43 -0.63 10.61
C ALA A 45 12.48 -0.82 11.74
N GLU A 46 12.95 -2.04 11.92
CA GLU A 46 14.00 -2.34 12.91
C GLU A 46 15.36 -1.77 12.47
N PRO A 47 16.15 -1.16 13.36
CA PRO A 47 17.51 -0.72 13.05
C PRO A 47 18.36 -1.87 12.46
N GLY A 48 19.16 -1.55 11.44
CA GLY A 48 19.99 -2.51 10.69
C GLY A 48 19.29 -3.20 9.53
N THR A 49 17.96 -3.10 9.42
CA THR A 49 17.17 -3.67 8.32
C THR A 49 17.71 -3.22 6.95
N ARG A 50 17.80 -4.14 5.99
CA ARG A 50 18.17 -3.81 4.61
C ARG A 50 16.98 -3.16 3.93
N ILE A 51 17.21 -2.00 3.34
CA ILE A 51 16.16 -1.20 2.70
C ILE A 51 16.64 -0.71 1.34
N TRP A 52 15.68 -0.29 0.51
CA TRP A 52 15.94 0.24 -0.81
C TRP A 52 15.34 1.63 -0.96
N LEU A 53 16.20 2.58 -1.32
CA LEU A 53 15.86 3.98 -1.47
C LEU A 53 15.80 4.34 -2.96
N GLU A 54 14.78 5.09 -3.36
CA GLU A 54 14.73 5.73 -4.67
C GLU A 54 15.39 7.11 -4.57
N PRO A 55 16.45 7.39 -5.33
CA PRO A 55 17.03 8.72 -5.41
C PRO A 55 16.05 9.74 -6.01
N ASN A 56 16.14 10.98 -5.54
CA ASN A 56 15.36 12.11 -6.03
C ASN A 56 16.29 13.30 -6.31
N ASP A 57 16.41 13.65 -7.59
CA ASP A 57 17.22 14.75 -8.10
C ASP A 57 16.44 16.07 -8.26
N ASP A 58 15.13 16.09 -7.99
CA ASP A 58 14.33 17.31 -8.05
C ASP A 58 14.91 18.35 -7.08
N PRO A 59 15.39 19.51 -7.59
CA PRO A 59 16.02 20.53 -6.74
C PRO A 59 15.03 21.09 -5.71
N ARG A 60 13.72 21.02 -5.96
CA ARG A 60 12.66 21.50 -5.05
C ARG A 60 12.43 20.55 -3.87
N LYS A 61 12.87 19.30 -3.95
CA LYS A 61 12.70 18.31 -2.88
C LYS A 61 13.81 18.43 -1.86
N ARG A 62 13.42 18.66 -0.60
CA ARG A 62 14.36 18.73 0.54
C ARG A 62 15.03 17.39 0.83
N LEU A 63 14.28 16.30 0.74
CA LEU A 63 14.80 14.95 0.93
C LEU A 63 15.15 14.35 -0.44
N LYS A 64 16.40 13.92 -0.59
CA LYS A 64 16.95 13.39 -1.85
C LYS A 64 16.75 11.88 -2.02
N PHE A 65 16.02 11.25 -1.09
CA PHE A 65 15.74 9.82 -1.10
C PHE A 65 14.31 9.55 -0.63
N GLY A 66 13.64 8.58 -1.24
CA GLY A 66 12.40 8.00 -0.77
C GLY A 66 12.58 6.52 -0.48
N TRP A 67 12.18 6.05 0.70
CA TRP A 67 12.23 4.63 1.03
C TRP A 67 11.10 3.88 0.32
N ARG A 68 11.45 2.85 -0.46
CA ARG A 68 10.50 2.06 -1.27
C ARG A 68 10.30 0.65 -0.77
N LEU A 69 11.38 -0.08 -0.50
CA LEU A 69 11.31 -1.49 -0.14
C LEU A 69 12.04 -1.78 1.17
N VAL A 70 11.53 -2.78 1.89
CA VAL A 70 12.26 -3.53 2.90
C VAL A 70 12.67 -4.86 2.28
N GLU A 71 13.92 -5.24 2.49
CA GLU A 71 14.43 -6.55 2.11
C GLU A 71 14.60 -7.38 3.39
N HIS A 72 13.90 -8.52 3.44
CA HIS A 72 13.91 -9.47 4.54
C HIS A 72 15.14 -10.38 4.46
N GLU A 73 15.42 -11.05 5.57
CA GLU A 73 16.38 -12.14 5.58
C GLU A 73 16.00 -13.19 4.52
N SER A 74 17.00 -13.69 3.78
CA SER A 74 16.84 -14.59 2.63
C SER A 74 16.35 -13.96 1.33
N GLY A 75 16.16 -12.62 1.26
CA GLY A 75 15.93 -11.88 0.01
C GLY A 75 14.49 -11.49 -0.37
N PRO A 76 13.39 -11.91 0.31
CA PRO A 76 12.07 -11.38 0.02
C PRO A 76 11.94 -9.87 0.21
N PHE A 77 10.97 -9.26 -0.47
CA PHE A 77 10.72 -7.83 -0.39
C PHE A 77 9.35 -7.51 0.18
N THR A 78 9.26 -6.36 0.85
CA THR A 78 8.00 -5.69 1.17
C THR A 78 8.00 -4.28 0.62
N GLY A 79 6.97 -3.96 -0.18
CA GLY A 79 6.69 -2.58 -0.60
C GLY A 79 6.03 -1.82 0.54
N ILE A 80 6.60 -0.67 0.92
CA ILE A 80 6.10 0.11 2.05
C ILE A 80 5.27 1.33 1.65
N ASP A 81 5.31 1.72 0.37
CA ASP A 81 4.59 2.90 -0.12
C ASP A 81 3.09 2.64 -0.17
N THR A 82 2.36 3.24 0.78
CA THR A 82 0.91 3.08 0.91
C THR A 82 0.11 3.83 -0.16
N SER A 83 0.76 4.62 -1.02
CA SER A 83 0.11 5.28 -2.17
C SER A 83 0.11 4.42 -3.44
N LEU A 84 0.97 3.39 -3.51
CA LEU A 84 1.04 2.49 -4.67
C LEU A 84 -0.16 1.56 -4.84
N PRO A 85 -0.80 1.01 -3.78
CA PRO A 85 -1.92 0.09 -3.93
C PRO A 85 -3.01 0.60 -4.86
N ASN A 86 -3.59 1.77 -4.57
CA ASN A 86 -4.68 2.31 -5.38
C ASN A 86 -4.22 2.59 -6.82
N ARG A 87 -2.98 3.06 -7.02
CA ARG A 87 -2.46 3.28 -8.38
C ARG A 87 -2.33 1.97 -9.16
N ALA A 88 -1.77 0.93 -8.55
CA ALA A 88 -1.59 -0.37 -9.18
C ALA A 88 -2.94 -1.04 -9.45
N LEU A 89 -3.85 -0.99 -8.47
CA LEU A 89 -5.19 -1.54 -8.60
C LEU A 89 -6.03 -0.81 -9.63
N ARG A 90 -5.98 0.53 -9.70
CA ARG A 90 -6.67 1.27 -10.75
C ARG A 90 -6.27 0.77 -12.13
N ALA A 91 -4.96 0.65 -12.40
CA ALA A 91 -4.47 0.16 -13.68
C ALA A 91 -4.94 -1.28 -13.96
N ALA A 92 -4.93 -2.17 -12.96
CA ALA A 92 -5.39 -3.54 -13.10
C ALA A 92 -6.92 -3.63 -13.32
N LEU A 93 -7.70 -2.79 -12.66
CA LEU A 93 -9.16 -2.72 -12.81
C LEU A 93 -9.55 -2.16 -14.19
N GLU A 94 -8.92 -1.07 -14.63
CA GLU A 94 -9.15 -0.49 -15.96
C GLU A 94 -8.74 -1.45 -17.08
N ALA A 95 -7.68 -2.25 -16.87
CA ALA A 95 -7.26 -3.30 -17.77
C ALA A 95 -8.05 -4.62 -17.62
N ARG A 96 -9.07 -4.68 -16.74
CA ARG A 96 -9.90 -5.86 -16.46
C ARG A 96 -9.10 -7.10 -16.06
N GLN A 97 -7.98 -6.91 -15.36
CA GLN A 97 -7.07 -7.98 -14.92
C GLN A 97 -7.46 -8.58 -13.56
N VAL A 98 -8.43 -8.00 -12.86
CA VAL A 98 -8.96 -8.53 -11.61
C VAL A 98 -10.20 -9.36 -11.94
N ALA A 99 -10.02 -10.68 -12.08
CA ALA A 99 -11.05 -11.57 -12.64
C ALA A 99 -12.46 -11.42 -12.02
N PRO A 100 -12.66 -11.32 -10.69
CA PRO A 100 -13.99 -11.13 -10.10
C PRO A 100 -14.69 -9.80 -10.43
N LEU A 101 -13.98 -8.87 -11.09
CA LEU A 101 -14.37 -7.52 -11.44
C LEU A 101 -14.17 -7.20 -12.93
N ALA A 102 -13.86 -8.20 -13.76
CA ALA A 102 -13.51 -8.00 -15.17
C ALA A 102 -14.68 -7.51 -16.05
N ASP A 103 -15.93 -7.76 -15.64
CA ASP A 103 -17.13 -7.37 -16.39
C ASP A 103 -17.49 -5.88 -16.24
N TYR A 104 -16.82 -5.16 -15.33
CA TYR A 104 -17.02 -3.72 -15.15
C TYR A 104 -16.21 -2.93 -16.19
N ASP A 105 -16.82 -1.93 -16.81
CA ASP A 105 -16.21 -1.09 -17.85
C ASP A 105 -15.87 0.32 -17.38
N ARG A 106 -16.43 0.75 -16.24
CA ARG A 106 -16.24 2.09 -15.68
C ARG A 106 -15.65 2.01 -14.28
N VAL A 107 -14.49 2.62 -14.09
CA VAL A 107 -13.76 2.68 -12.80
C VAL A 107 -13.71 4.14 -12.32
N ARG A 108 -14.33 4.43 -11.18
CA ARG A 108 -14.35 5.78 -10.59
C ARG A 108 -13.65 5.77 -9.22
N PRO A 109 -12.50 6.43 -9.06
CA PRO A 109 -11.81 6.48 -7.77
C PRO A 109 -12.44 7.49 -6.80
N GLU A 110 -12.23 7.29 -5.50
CA GLU A 110 -12.50 8.27 -4.43
C GLU A 110 -13.96 8.77 -4.38
N VAL A 111 -14.93 7.90 -4.66
CA VAL A 111 -16.35 8.26 -4.71
C VAL A 111 -16.93 8.35 -3.28
N PRO A 112 -17.59 9.47 -2.90
CA PRO A 112 -18.30 9.54 -1.62
C PRO A 112 -19.38 8.47 -1.51
N TYR A 113 -19.47 7.81 -0.35
CA TYR A 113 -20.50 6.82 -0.05
C TYR A 113 -20.78 6.75 1.45
N GLY A 114 -21.87 6.08 1.84
CA GLY A 114 -22.26 5.96 3.23
C GLY A 114 -22.55 7.33 3.85
N LYS A 115 -22.13 7.53 5.12
CA LYS A 115 -22.39 8.78 5.85
C LYS A 115 -21.23 9.75 5.76
N ALA A 116 -19.99 9.25 5.82
CA ALA A 116 -18.81 10.12 5.91
C ALA A 116 -17.52 9.50 5.32
N SER A 117 -17.62 8.54 4.40
CA SER A 117 -16.45 7.91 3.77
C SER A 117 -16.42 8.12 2.26
N ARG A 118 -15.25 7.80 1.69
CA ARG A 118 -15.03 7.67 0.26
C ARG A 118 -14.54 6.26 0.01
N ILE A 119 -15.12 5.61 -1.00
CA ILE A 119 -14.70 4.29 -1.44
C ILE A 119 -13.48 4.46 -2.34
N ASP A 120 -12.50 3.55 -2.24
CA ASP A 120 -11.31 3.62 -3.09
C ASP A 120 -11.70 3.54 -4.57
N PHE A 121 -12.59 2.62 -4.94
CA PHE A 121 -13.17 2.53 -6.28
C PHE A 121 -14.67 2.19 -6.27
N LEU A 122 -15.44 2.91 -7.09
CA LEU A 122 -16.77 2.52 -7.53
C LEU A 122 -16.68 2.00 -8.96
N LEU A 123 -17.12 0.77 -9.17
CA LEU A 123 -17.13 0.10 -10.47
C LEU A 123 -18.58 -0.03 -10.94
N THR A 124 -18.84 0.40 -12.18
CA THR A 124 -20.17 0.25 -12.80
C THR A 124 -20.05 -0.42 -14.16
N GLY A 125 -21.13 -1.07 -14.59
CA GLY A 125 -21.23 -1.82 -15.84
C GLY A 125 -22.68 -2.04 -16.21
N ASP A 126 -22.96 -2.23 -17.49
CA ASP A 126 -24.34 -2.31 -17.98
C ASP A 126 -25.01 -3.60 -17.48
N GLY A 127 -26.17 -3.46 -16.84
CA GLY A 127 -26.91 -4.59 -16.25
C GLY A 127 -26.29 -5.20 -15.00
N LEU A 128 -25.21 -4.62 -14.46
CA LEU A 128 -24.55 -5.08 -13.24
C LEU A 128 -24.91 -4.21 -12.04
N PRO A 129 -25.02 -4.78 -10.83
CA PRO A 129 -25.02 -3.98 -9.62
C PRO A 129 -23.67 -3.27 -9.46
N ASP A 130 -23.70 -2.01 -9.03
CA ASP A 130 -22.50 -1.25 -8.67
C ASP A 130 -21.62 -2.03 -7.68
N ALA A 131 -20.31 -2.01 -7.89
CA ALA A 131 -19.33 -2.62 -7.02
C ALA A 131 -18.49 -1.56 -6.29
N TYR A 132 -18.64 -1.54 -4.96
CA TYR A 132 -17.87 -0.72 -4.04
C TYR A 132 -16.63 -1.50 -3.60
N VAL A 133 -15.45 -1.04 -3.97
CA VAL A 133 -14.18 -1.73 -3.71
C VAL A 133 -13.33 -0.87 -2.77
N GLU A 134 -13.14 -1.37 -1.55
CA GLU A 134 -12.21 -0.81 -0.57
C GLU A 134 -10.89 -1.58 -0.63
N VAL A 135 -9.77 -0.88 -0.76
CA VAL A 135 -8.43 -1.43 -0.86
C VAL A 135 -7.74 -1.39 0.50
N LYS A 136 -7.02 -2.46 0.83
CA LYS A 136 -6.16 -2.55 2.02
C LYS A 136 -4.76 -2.99 1.62
N SER A 137 -3.76 -2.20 1.99
CA SER A 137 -2.37 -2.59 1.86
C SER A 137 -2.00 -3.54 2.99
N VAL A 138 -1.50 -4.73 2.64
CA VAL A 138 -1.11 -5.75 3.61
C VAL A 138 0.40 -5.91 3.62
N THR A 139 1.01 -5.58 4.76
CA THR A 139 2.46 -5.59 4.95
C THR A 139 2.90 -6.28 6.24
N LEU A 140 1.97 -6.68 7.12
CA LEU A 140 2.28 -7.43 8.34
C LEU A 140 2.38 -8.92 8.03
N CYS A 141 3.39 -9.57 8.61
CA CYS A 141 3.58 -11.01 8.60
C CYS A 141 4.28 -11.39 9.90
N ARG A 142 3.56 -12.02 10.84
CA ARG A 142 4.15 -12.51 12.11
C ARG A 142 4.53 -13.98 12.03
N ARG A 143 3.93 -14.73 11.10
CA ARG A 143 4.23 -16.13 10.81
C ARG A 143 4.62 -16.24 9.34
N PRO A 144 5.76 -16.86 9.00
CA PRO A 144 6.18 -17.03 7.61
C PRO A 144 5.06 -17.56 6.71
N GLY A 145 4.90 -16.98 5.53
CA GLY A 145 3.83 -17.34 4.60
C GLY A 145 2.48 -16.65 4.83
N LEU A 146 2.21 -16.09 6.02
CA LEU A 146 0.90 -15.52 6.36
C LEU A 146 0.90 -13.98 6.33
N ALA A 147 0.12 -13.42 5.41
CA ALA A 147 -0.15 -11.98 5.35
C ALA A 147 -1.30 -11.59 6.30
N GLU A 148 -1.14 -10.49 7.03
CA GLU A 148 -2.08 -10.08 8.08
C GLU A 148 -2.49 -8.61 7.99
N PHE A 149 -3.76 -8.33 8.29
CA PHE A 149 -4.30 -6.97 8.36
C PHE A 149 -5.34 -6.86 9.49
N PRO A 150 -5.42 -5.74 10.24
CA PRO A 150 -4.53 -4.57 10.20
C PRO A 150 -3.26 -4.75 11.06
N ASP A 151 -2.27 -3.86 10.88
CA ASP A 151 -1.05 -3.81 11.70
C ASP A 151 -1.19 -3.01 13.01
N SER A 152 -2.36 -2.43 13.23
CA SER A 152 -2.73 -1.59 14.37
C SER A 152 -4.25 -1.40 14.44
N VAL A 153 -4.77 -1.09 15.62
CA VAL A 153 -6.21 -0.82 15.80
C VAL A 153 -6.60 0.44 15.02
N THR A 154 -7.67 0.36 14.22
CA THR A 154 -8.14 1.48 13.39
C THR A 154 -9.65 1.67 13.46
N ALA A 155 -10.09 2.68 14.22
CA ALA A 155 -11.51 3.08 14.27
C ALA A 155 -12.03 3.55 12.91
N ARG A 156 -11.16 4.15 12.09
CA ARG A 156 -11.47 4.55 10.71
C ARG A 156 -11.77 3.32 9.85
N GLY A 157 -10.95 2.28 9.92
CA GLY A 157 -11.16 1.04 9.17
C GLY A 157 -12.46 0.35 9.55
N ALA A 158 -12.77 0.27 10.85
CA ALA A 158 -14.04 -0.29 11.33
C ALA A 158 -15.27 0.48 10.80
N ARG A 159 -15.22 1.82 10.78
CA ARG A 159 -16.28 2.65 10.20
C ARG A 159 -16.47 2.37 8.70
N HIS A 160 -15.39 2.35 7.93
CA HIS A 160 -15.45 2.06 6.49
C HIS A 160 -16.08 0.69 6.22
N LEU A 161 -15.74 -0.33 7.01
CA LEU A 161 -16.31 -1.67 6.89
C LEU A 161 -17.81 -1.71 7.23
N ALA A 162 -18.25 -0.96 8.24
CA ALA A 162 -19.67 -0.83 8.57
C ALA A 162 -20.45 -0.18 7.42
N GLU A 163 -19.95 0.93 6.86
CA GLU A 163 -20.59 1.60 5.73
C GLU A 163 -20.57 0.75 4.45
N LEU A 164 -19.50 -0.02 4.23
CA LEU A 164 -19.41 -0.96 3.11
C LEU A 164 -20.41 -2.12 3.27
N SER A 165 -20.67 -2.56 4.51
CA SER A 165 -21.70 -3.57 4.80
C SER A 165 -23.11 -3.06 4.49
N GLU A 166 -23.38 -1.76 4.68
CA GLU A 166 -24.66 -1.18 4.27
C GLU A 166 -24.84 -1.22 2.75
N MET A 167 -23.79 -0.99 1.95
CA MET A 167 -23.87 -1.11 0.49
C MET A 167 -24.25 -2.53 0.07
N ALA A 168 -23.70 -3.55 0.73
CA ALA A 168 -24.09 -4.94 0.51
C ALA A 168 -25.57 -5.17 0.84
N ARG A 169 -26.07 -4.64 1.96
CA ARG A 169 -27.49 -4.74 2.36
C ARG A 169 -28.42 -4.04 1.38
N SER A 170 -27.96 -2.97 0.73
CA SER A 170 -28.70 -2.24 -0.29
C SER A 170 -28.68 -2.90 -1.68
N GLY A 171 -28.10 -4.10 -1.82
CA GLY A 171 -28.09 -4.86 -3.08
C GLY A 171 -26.92 -4.55 -4.01
N HIS A 172 -25.94 -3.75 -3.56
CA HIS A 172 -24.69 -3.53 -4.30
C HIS A 172 -23.68 -4.65 -4.02
N ARG A 173 -22.67 -4.77 -4.89
CA ARG A 173 -21.48 -5.55 -4.56
C ARG A 173 -20.58 -4.71 -3.67
N ALA A 174 -20.04 -5.34 -2.63
CA ALA A 174 -19.16 -4.72 -1.66
C ALA A 174 -17.94 -5.61 -1.47
N LEU A 175 -16.75 -5.10 -1.79
CA LEU A 175 -15.51 -5.86 -1.81
C LEU A 175 -14.46 -5.19 -0.94
N MET A 176 -13.81 -6.00 -0.11
CA MET A 176 -12.55 -5.66 0.54
C MET A 176 -11.43 -6.34 -0.23
N LEU A 177 -10.56 -5.56 -0.87
CA LEU A 177 -9.47 -6.06 -1.67
C LEU A 177 -8.14 -5.84 -0.92
N TYR A 178 -7.53 -6.94 -0.51
CA TYR A 178 -6.25 -6.94 0.18
C TYR A 178 -5.10 -7.06 -0.81
N LEU A 179 -4.33 -5.98 -0.98
CA LEU A 179 -3.11 -6.01 -1.77
C LEU A 179 -1.93 -6.42 -0.89
N VAL A 180 -1.50 -7.67 -1.03
CA VAL A 180 -0.31 -8.20 -0.36
C VAL A 180 0.94 -7.68 -1.08
N GLN A 181 1.60 -6.69 -0.48
CA GLN A 181 2.84 -6.10 -1.02
C GLN A 181 4.07 -6.77 -0.44
N ARG A 182 4.06 -8.11 -0.34
CA ARG A 182 5.13 -8.93 0.22
C ARG A 182 5.38 -10.15 -0.65
N THR A 183 6.64 -10.51 -0.87
CA THR A 183 6.99 -11.67 -1.70
C THR A 183 7.24 -12.95 -0.88
N ASP A 184 7.15 -12.87 0.46
CA ASP A 184 7.29 -14.00 1.39
C ASP A 184 5.96 -14.53 1.94
N CYS A 185 4.84 -14.06 1.42
CA CYS A 185 3.51 -14.53 1.79
C CYS A 185 2.88 -15.31 0.63
N THR A 186 2.23 -16.41 0.95
CA THR A 186 1.45 -17.23 0.00
C THR A 186 -0.03 -17.07 0.37
N GLY A 187 -0.74 -16.25 -0.39
CA GLY A 187 -2.19 -16.08 -0.29
C GLY A 187 -2.93 -17.04 -1.21
#